data_AF-A0A8H4UZE9-F1
#
_entry.id   AF-A0A8H4UZE9-F1
#
_cell.length_a   1.000
_cell.length_b   1.000
_cell.length_c   1.000
_cell.angle_alpha   90.00
_cell.angle_beta   90.00
_cell.angle_gamma   90.00
#
_symmetry.space_group_name_H-M   'P 1'
#
loop_
_entity.id
_entity.type
_entity.pdbx_description
1 polymer ?
#
loop_
_entity_poly.entity_id
_entity_poly.type
_entity_poly.pdbx_seq_one_letter_code
_entity_poly.pdbx_strand_id
1 'polypeptide(L)'
;MRENKLEASEELGDLVRPHDMSLALQIYLQANVPHKVVAGFAETGQFEKILPYAKQTGYQPDFTQLLQHIVRLNPEKGAEFAAQLANEETGALVDLDRVVDVFLSQNMIQQATSFLLDALKDNKPEQGHLQTRLLEMNLINAPQVADAILGNEMFTHYD
;
A
#
# COMPACT_ATOMS: atom_id res chain seq x y z
N MET A 1 20.49 -26.54 1.78
CA MET A 1 21.39 -26.88 0.67
C MET A 1 22.43 -25.77 0.56
N ARG A 2 23.70 -26.09 0.80
CA ARG A 2 24.86 -25.18 0.73
C ARG A 2 25.77 -25.68 -0.39
N GLU A 3 25.50 -25.31 -1.63
CA GLU A 3 26.46 -25.46 -2.72
C GLU A 3 26.29 -24.28 -3.69
N ASN A 4 27.17 -23.28 -3.55
CA ASN A 4 27.36 -22.16 -4.46
C ASN A 4 27.92 -22.66 -5.82
N LYS A 5 27.19 -23.51 -6.53
CA LYS A 5 27.55 -23.96 -7.90
C LYS A 5 26.60 -23.43 -8.96
N LEU A 6 25.49 -22.82 -8.57
CA LEU A 6 24.57 -22.14 -9.46
C LEU A 6 24.65 -20.65 -9.13
N GLU A 7 25.05 -19.82 -10.10
CA GLU A 7 24.85 -18.38 -9.98
C GLU A 7 23.34 -18.14 -9.94
N ALA A 8 22.87 -17.49 -8.87
CA ALA A 8 21.47 -17.11 -8.79
C ALA A 8 21.19 -16.11 -9.91
N SER A 9 20.26 -16.45 -10.80
CA SER A 9 19.87 -15.61 -11.94
C SER A 9 18.36 -15.47 -12.02
N GLU A 10 17.89 -14.49 -12.79
CA GLU A 10 16.47 -14.31 -13.07
C GLU A 10 15.88 -15.55 -13.75
N GLU A 11 16.59 -16.10 -14.74
CA GLU A 11 16.16 -17.28 -15.50
C GLU A 11 16.03 -18.52 -14.61
N LEU A 12 16.95 -18.69 -13.66
CA LEU A 12 16.88 -19.78 -12.69
C LEU A 12 15.65 -19.62 -11.78
N GLY A 13 15.36 -18.40 -11.33
CA GLY A 13 14.16 -18.12 -10.54
C GLY A 13 12.88 -18.38 -11.35
N ASP A 14 12.85 -17.97 -12.61
CA ASP A 14 11.69 -18.17 -13.51
C ASP A 14 11.43 -19.65 -13.79
N LEU A 15 12.49 -20.47 -13.88
CA LEU A 15 12.37 -21.93 -14.02
C LEU A 15 11.82 -22.61 -12.75
N VAL A 16 12.15 -22.09 -11.57
CA VAL A 16 11.73 -22.66 -10.28
C VAL A 16 10.32 -22.21 -9.89
N ARG A 17 9.92 -20.99 -10.27
CA ARG A 17 8.65 -20.36 -9.88
C ARG A 17 7.39 -21.22 -10.08
N PRO A 18 7.20 -21.97 -11.19
CA PRO A 18 6.03 -22.81 -11.39
C PRO A 18 5.94 -23.99 -10.42
N HIS A 19 7.05 -24.37 -9.79
CA HIS A 19 7.17 -25.52 -8.90
C HIS A 19 7.20 -25.11 -7.43
N ASP A 20 7.94 -24.05 -7.09
CA ASP A 20 8.08 -23.55 -5.71
C ASP A 20 8.33 -22.03 -5.71
N MET A 21 7.29 -21.26 -5.37
CA MET A 21 7.39 -19.80 -5.26
C MET A 21 8.36 -19.34 -4.16
N SER A 22 8.42 -20.07 -3.04
CA SER A 22 9.26 -19.68 -1.91
C SER A 22 10.73 -19.85 -2.24
N LEU A 23 11.09 -20.92 -2.95
CA LEU A 23 12.44 -21.13 -3.46
C LEU A 23 12.79 -20.13 -4.56
N ALA A 24 11.87 -19.85 -5.49
CA ALA A 24 12.07 -18.83 -6.53
C ALA A 24 12.34 -17.44 -5.94
N LEU A 25 11.58 -17.04 -4.90
CA LEU A 25 11.82 -15.78 -4.19
C LEU A 25 13.23 -15.70 -3.58
N GLN A 26 13.73 -16.80 -3.00
CA GLN A 26 15.11 -16.85 -2.48
C GLN A 26 16.14 -16.69 -3.60
N ILE A 27 15.90 -17.28 -4.77
CA ILE A 27 16.75 -17.13 -5.94
C ILE A 27 16.73 -15.68 -6.43
N TYR A 28 15.57 -15.04 -6.57
CA TYR A 28 15.48 -13.63 -6.98
C TYR A 28 16.16 -12.67 -6.00
N LEU A 29 16.08 -12.96 -4.69
CA LEU A 29 16.78 -12.20 -3.65
C LEU A 29 18.30 -12.31 -3.82
N GLN A 30 18.82 -13.50 -4.08
CA GLN A 30 20.25 -13.73 -4.32
C GLN A 30 20.73 -13.16 -5.65
N ALA A 31 19.88 -13.21 -6.68
CA ALA A 31 20.13 -12.67 -8.02
C ALA A 31 19.98 -11.14 -8.09
N ASN A 32 19.51 -10.50 -7.02
CA ASN A 32 19.22 -9.07 -6.94
C ASN A 32 18.29 -8.57 -8.06
N VAL A 33 17.14 -9.22 -8.21
CA VAL A 33 16.11 -8.91 -9.23
C VAL A 33 14.88 -8.27 -8.56
N PRO A 34 14.85 -6.93 -8.34
CA PRO A 34 13.94 -6.34 -7.36
C PRO A 34 12.47 -6.44 -7.74
N HIS A 35 12.16 -6.32 -9.04
CA HIS A 35 10.79 -6.39 -9.54
C HIS A 35 10.15 -7.77 -9.30
N LYS A 36 10.92 -8.86 -9.48
CA LYS A 36 10.46 -10.24 -9.19
C LYS A 36 10.38 -10.51 -7.69
N VAL A 37 11.29 -9.94 -6.89
CA VAL A 37 11.24 -10.06 -5.43
C VAL A 37 9.98 -9.39 -4.87
N VAL A 38 9.67 -8.16 -5.31
CA VAL A 38 8.45 -7.46 -4.88
C VAL A 38 7.20 -8.22 -5.30
N ALA A 39 7.15 -8.72 -6.54
CA ALA A 39 6.05 -9.57 -7.00
C ALA A 39 5.93 -10.85 -6.15
N GLY A 40 7.04 -11.52 -5.86
CA GLY A 40 7.06 -12.73 -5.03
C GLY A 40 6.62 -12.46 -3.59
N PHE A 41 7.00 -11.33 -2.98
CA PHE A 41 6.47 -10.93 -1.67
C PHE A 41 4.96 -10.71 -1.70
N ALA A 42 4.44 -10.05 -2.75
CA ALA A 42 3.00 -9.84 -2.90
C ALA A 42 2.24 -11.15 -3.08
N GLU A 43 2.73 -12.05 -3.93
CA GLU A 43 2.12 -13.36 -4.22
C GLU A 43 2.17 -14.31 -3.01
N THR A 44 3.20 -14.19 -2.16
CA THR A 44 3.33 -15.00 -0.94
C THR A 44 2.70 -14.34 0.30
N GLY A 45 2.09 -13.17 0.15
CA GLY A 45 1.42 -12.44 1.24
C GLY A 45 2.36 -11.77 2.25
N GLN A 46 3.65 -11.65 1.93
CA GLN A 46 4.68 -11.03 2.79
C GLN A 46 4.75 -9.51 2.56
N PHE A 47 3.61 -8.82 2.66
CA PHE A 47 3.47 -7.42 2.28
C PHE A 47 4.36 -6.49 3.11
N GLU A 48 4.56 -6.80 4.40
CA GLU A 48 5.40 -6.02 5.31
C GLU A 48 6.89 -5.96 4.90
N LYS A 49 7.34 -6.89 4.04
CA LYS A 49 8.74 -6.92 3.55
C LYS A 49 8.97 -6.07 2.31
N ILE A 50 7.90 -5.69 1.60
CA ILE A 50 8.00 -4.98 0.33
C ILE A 50 8.67 -3.63 0.51
N LEU A 51 8.15 -2.81 1.42
CA LEU A 51 8.62 -1.44 1.62
C LEU A 51 10.07 -1.39 2.16
N PRO A 52 10.45 -2.19 3.19
CA PRO A 52 11.85 -2.29 3.61
C PRO A 52 12.79 -2.74 2.49
N TYR A 53 12.39 -3.72 1.67
CA TYR A 53 13.22 -4.20 0.56
C TYR A 53 13.38 -3.16 -0.55
N ALA A 54 12.30 -2.46 -0.92
CA ALA A 54 12.32 -1.36 -1.88
C ALA A 54 13.29 -0.27 -1.44
N LYS A 55 13.26 0.12 -0.15
CA LYS A 55 14.21 1.07 0.45
C LYS A 55 15.64 0.57 0.40
N GLN A 56 15.88 -0.67 0.80
CA GLN A 56 17.22 -1.26 0.84
C GLN A 56 17.88 -1.33 -0.55
N THR A 57 17.10 -1.62 -1.58
CA THR A 57 17.58 -1.76 -2.96
C THR A 57 17.53 -0.47 -3.77
N GLY A 58 16.85 0.56 -3.26
CA GLY A 58 16.55 1.79 -4.01
C GLY A 58 15.52 1.57 -5.13
N TYR A 59 14.89 0.40 -5.19
CA TYR A 59 13.88 0.09 -6.20
C TYR A 59 12.55 0.75 -5.83
N GLN A 60 11.96 1.50 -6.77
CA GLN A 60 10.66 2.13 -6.60
C GLN A 60 9.62 1.41 -7.47
N PRO A 61 8.85 0.45 -6.91
CA PRO A 61 7.74 -0.15 -7.62
C PRO A 61 6.58 0.85 -7.77
N ASP A 62 5.66 0.55 -8.69
CA ASP A 62 4.36 1.22 -8.72
C ASP A 62 3.53 0.75 -7.50
N PHE A 63 3.66 1.49 -6.40
CA PHE A 63 2.98 1.20 -5.15
C PHE A 63 1.45 1.27 -5.27
N THR A 64 0.92 2.08 -6.18
CA THR A 64 -0.54 2.17 -6.40
C THR A 64 -1.07 0.89 -7.04
N GLN A 65 -0.40 0.39 -8.10
CA GLN A 65 -0.77 -0.89 -8.72
C GLN A 65 -0.63 -2.05 -7.74
N LEU A 66 0.46 -2.04 -6.97
CA LEU A 66 0.71 -3.05 -5.96
C LEU A 66 -0.38 -3.03 -4.88
N LEU A 67 -0.72 -1.84 -4.35
CA LEU A 67 -1.80 -1.69 -3.39
C LEU A 67 -3.13 -2.20 -3.94
N GLN A 68 -3.48 -1.86 -5.19
CA GLN A 68 -4.69 -2.33 -5.82
C GLN A 68 -4.74 -3.87 -5.89
N HIS A 69 -3.59 -4.51 -6.17
CA HIS A 69 -3.49 -5.97 -6.14
C HIS A 69 -3.66 -6.54 -4.72
N ILE A 70 -2.98 -5.95 -3.73
CA ILE A 70 -3.03 -6.38 -2.33
C ILE A 70 -4.46 -6.25 -1.79
N VAL A 71 -5.13 -5.11 -2.00
CA VAL A 71 -6.50 -4.87 -1.52
C VAL A 71 -7.48 -5.89 -2.07
N ARG A 72 -7.33 -6.31 -3.34
CA ARG A 72 -8.17 -7.37 -3.94
C ARG A 72 -7.96 -8.74 -3.30
N LEU A 73 -6.74 -9.05 -2.86
CA LEU A 73 -6.42 -10.33 -2.21
C LEU A 73 -6.74 -10.33 -0.72
N ASN A 74 -6.35 -9.26 -0.04
CA ASN A 74 -6.51 -9.06 1.39
C ASN A 74 -6.75 -7.57 1.70
N PRO A 75 -8.02 -7.17 1.83
CA PRO A 75 -8.43 -5.79 2.16
C PRO A 75 -7.76 -5.20 3.41
N GLU A 76 -7.61 -5.99 4.46
CA GLU A 76 -7.05 -5.57 5.75
C GLU A 76 -5.56 -5.25 5.61
N LYS A 77 -4.81 -6.16 4.99
CA LYS A 77 -3.38 -5.94 4.69
C LYS A 77 -3.16 -4.81 3.70
N GLY A 78 -4.09 -4.62 2.75
CA GLY A 78 -4.08 -3.47 1.85
C GLY A 78 -4.21 -2.15 2.60
N ALA A 79 -5.10 -2.07 3.60
CA ALA A 79 -5.24 -0.89 4.45
C ALA A 79 -3.97 -0.59 5.27
N GLU A 80 -3.37 -1.62 5.89
CA GLU A 80 -2.09 -1.48 6.60
C GLU A 80 -0.98 -0.97 5.66
N PHE A 81 -0.86 -1.55 4.46
CA PHE A 81 0.15 -1.17 3.49
C PHE A 81 -0.06 0.27 2.99
N ALA A 82 -1.30 0.67 2.71
CA ALA A 82 -1.62 2.04 2.32
C ALA A 82 -1.23 3.05 3.40
N ALA A 83 -1.55 2.76 4.66
CA ALA A 83 -1.20 3.63 5.79
C ALA A 83 0.32 3.77 5.94
N GLN A 84 1.08 2.69 5.77
CA GLN A 84 2.55 2.75 5.75
C GLN A 84 3.05 3.67 4.64
N LEU A 85 2.54 3.52 3.41
CA LEU A 85 2.97 4.32 2.27
C LEU A 85 2.63 5.82 2.40
N ALA A 86 1.52 6.16 3.03
CA ALA A 86 1.10 7.54 3.24
C ALA A 86 1.86 8.26 4.37
N ASN A 87 2.29 7.52 5.40
CA ASN A 87 2.97 8.06 6.58
C ASN A 87 4.49 7.87 6.56
N GLU A 88 5.08 7.67 5.37
CA GLU A 88 6.52 7.51 5.25
C GLU A 88 7.30 8.77 5.66
N GLU A 89 8.46 8.58 6.31
CA GLU A 89 9.24 9.68 6.91
C GLU A 89 9.71 10.71 5.87
N THR A 90 9.94 10.26 4.65
CA THR A 90 10.37 11.10 3.52
C THR A 90 9.21 11.78 2.79
N GLY A 91 7.98 11.59 3.27
CA GLY A 91 6.74 11.98 2.60
C GLY A 91 6.02 10.78 1.98
N ALA A 92 4.75 10.98 1.66
CA ALA A 92 3.89 9.95 1.10
C ALA A 92 4.49 9.39 -0.22
N LEU A 93 4.63 8.06 -0.28
CA LEU A 93 5.11 7.35 -1.47
C LEU A 93 4.00 7.09 -2.49
N VAL A 94 2.77 7.47 -2.16
CA VAL A 94 1.58 7.29 -2.97
C VAL A 94 0.76 8.56 -3.00
N ASP A 95 0.05 8.74 -4.10
CA ASP A 95 -1.01 9.73 -4.22
C ASP A 95 -2.22 9.30 -3.37
N LEU A 96 -2.58 10.13 -2.38
CA LEU A 96 -3.67 9.85 -1.45
C LEU A 96 -5.01 9.72 -2.17
N ASP A 97 -5.27 10.50 -3.22
CA ASP A 97 -6.51 10.41 -4.00
C ASP A 97 -6.64 9.05 -4.68
N ARG A 98 -5.54 8.55 -5.25
CA ARG A 98 -5.51 7.22 -5.88
C ARG A 98 -5.73 6.11 -4.87
N VAL A 99 -5.18 6.23 -3.66
CA VAL A 99 -5.41 5.25 -2.59
C VAL A 99 -6.88 5.22 -2.18
N VAL A 100 -7.50 6.39 -2.02
CA VAL A 100 -8.92 6.49 -1.71
C VAL A 100 -9.76 5.87 -2.82
N ASP A 101 -9.44 6.14 -4.09
CA ASP A 101 -10.11 5.53 -5.24
C ASP A 101 -10.02 4.00 -5.23
N VAL A 102 -8.87 3.44 -4.85
CA VAL A 102 -8.69 1.98 -4.73
C VAL A 102 -9.68 1.40 -3.71
N PHE A 103 -9.79 1.99 -2.52
CA PHE A 103 -10.74 1.52 -1.51
C PHE A 103 -12.19 1.71 -1.93
N LEU A 104 -12.54 2.88 -2.48
CA LEU A 104 -13.89 3.18 -2.94
C LEU A 104 -14.34 2.26 -4.07
N SER A 105 -13.45 1.91 -5.00
CA SER A 105 -13.74 0.97 -6.09
C SER A 105 -14.13 -0.43 -5.62
N GLN A 106 -13.78 -0.78 -4.38
CA GLN A 106 -14.10 -2.05 -3.73
C GLN A 106 -15.21 -1.90 -2.68
N ASN A 107 -15.91 -0.76 -2.63
CA ASN A 107 -16.90 -0.39 -1.60
C ASN A 107 -16.34 -0.43 -0.16
N MET A 108 -15.03 -0.24 0.01
CA MET A 108 -14.34 -0.26 1.30
C MET A 108 -14.36 1.12 1.98
N ILE A 109 -15.56 1.64 2.24
CA ILE A 109 -15.76 3.00 2.76
C ILE A 109 -15.08 3.19 4.12
N GLN A 110 -15.18 2.21 5.02
CA GLN A 110 -14.59 2.31 6.36
C GLN A 110 -13.06 2.40 6.32
N GLN A 111 -12.43 1.64 5.43
CA GLN A 111 -10.98 1.66 5.25
C GLN A 111 -10.52 2.97 4.61
N ALA A 112 -11.26 3.50 3.62
CA ALA A 112 -11.01 4.82 3.05
C ALA A 112 -11.11 5.92 4.12
N THR A 113 -12.15 5.88 4.97
CA THR A 113 -12.34 6.83 6.08
C THR A 113 -11.18 6.76 7.06
N SER A 114 -10.83 5.55 7.53
CA SER A 114 -9.73 5.35 8.49
C SER A 114 -8.40 5.83 7.93
N PHE A 115 -8.13 5.50 6.66
CA PHE A 115 -6.93 5.95 5.94
C PHE A 115 -6.84 7.48 5.87
N LEU A 116 -7.92 8.15 5.46
CA LEU A 116 -7.94 9.61 5.38
C LEU A 116 -7.86 10.29 6.74
N LEU A 117 -8.50 9.74 7.78
CA LEU A 117 -8.41 10.28 9.14
C LEU A 117 -6.96 10.31 9.64
N ASP A 118 -6.19 9.26 9.36
CA ASP A 118 -4.77 9.20 9.73
C ASP A 118 -3.88 10.04 8.81
N ALA A 119 -4.10 9.99 7.49
CA ALA A 119 -3.30 10.72 6.51
C ALA A 119 -3.49 12.26 6.60
N LEU A 120 -4.65 12.71 7.07
CA LEU A 120 -5.00 14.14 7.19
C LEU A 120 -4.81 14.68 8.60
N LYS A 121 -4.32 13.90 9.57
CA LYS A 121 -4.24 14.26 11.00
C LYS A 121 -3.51 15.57 11.31
N ASP A 122 -2.63 16.01 10.41
CA ASP A 122 -1.91 17.29 10.52
C ASP A 122 -2.77 18.50 10.11
N ASN A 123 -3.99 18.27 9.61
CA ASN A 123 -4.96 19.27 9.14
C ASN A 123 -4.32 20.34 8.24
N LYS A 124 -3.62 19.92 7.17
CA LYS A 124 -2.92 20.84 6.28
C LYS A 124 -3.90 21.50 5.30
N PRO A 125 -3.79 22.82 5.04
CA PRO A 125 -4.67 23.51 4.10
C PRO A 125 -4.52 23.01 2.66
N GLU A 126 -3.33 22.51 2.30
CA GLU A 126 -3.03 21.92 0.99
C GLU A 126 -3.84 20.64 0.70
N GLN A 127 -4.43 20.04 1.73
CA GLN A 127 -5.23 18.82 1.65
C GLN A 127 -6.73 19.10 1.80
N GLY A 128 -7.17 20.35 1.60
CA GLY A 128 -8.55 20.77 1.77
C GLY A 128 -9.56 19.95 0.97
N HIS A 129 -9.22 19.64 -0.29
CA HIS A 129 -10.04 18.80 -1.15
C HIS A 129 -10.24 17.38 -0.57
N LEU A 130 -9.21 16.79 0.03
CA LEU A 130 -9.30 15.47 0.69
C LEU A 130 -10.13 15.54 1.98
N GLN A 131 -10.08 16.66 2.70
CA GLN A 131 -10.93 16.88 3.89
C GLN A 131 -12.40 16.97 3.48
N THR A 132 -12.73 17.72 2.43
CA THR A 132 -14.09 17.79 1.87
C THR A 132 -14.54 16.41 1.39
N ARG A 133 -13.70 15.72 0.63
CA ARG A 133 -13.97 14.37 0.12
C ARG A 133 -14.25 13.36 1.23
N LEU A 134 -13.48 13.42 2.34
CA LEU A 134 -13.71 12.59 3.52
C LEU A 134 -15.11 12.83 4.11
N LEU A 135 -15.52 14.09 4.23
CA LEU A 135 -16.85 14.45 4.71
C LEU A 135 -17.95 13.98 3.76
N GLU A 136 -17.87 14.29 2.47
CA GLU A 136 -18.87 13.93 1.47
C GLU A 136 -19.16 12.44 1.46
N MET A 137 -18.09 11.63 1.47
CA MET A 137 -18.20 10.18 1.51
C MET A 137 -18.91 9.69 2.79
N ASN A 138 -18.59 10.26 3.96
CA ASN A 138 -19.20 9.84 5.22
C ASN A 138 -20.62 10.39 5.41
N LEU A 139 -20.96 11.58 4.89
CA LEU A 139 -22.32 12.13 4.96
C LEU A 139 -23.36 11.20 4.32
N ILE A 140 -22.97 10.48 3.27
CA ILE A 140 -23.85 9.54 2.57
C ILE A 140 -23.84 8.16 3.26
N ASN A 141 -22.65 7.66 3.64
CA ASN A 141 -22.47 6.26 4.01
C ASN A 141 -22.42 6.01 5.53
N ALA A 142 -21.98 6.99 6.31
CA ALA A 142 -21.81 6.90 7.76
C ALA A 142 -21.98 8.30 8.42
N PRO A 143 -23.21 8.87 8.46
CA PRO A 143 -23.45 10.23 8.92
C PRO A 143 -22.89 10.51 10.33
N GLN A 144 -22.93 9.51 11.22
CA GLN A 144 -22.38 9.60 12.56
C GLN A 144 -20.86 9.88 12.60
N VAL A 145 -20.12 9.43 11.58
CA VAL A 145 -18.69 9.71 11.45
C VAL A 145 -18.47 11.14 10.97
N ALA A 146 -19.28 11.60 10.01
CA ALA A 146 -19.25 13.00 9.56
C ALA A 146 -19.59 13.97 10.72
N ASP A 147 -20.62 13.65 11.51
CA ASP A 147 -20.98 14.40 12.71
C ASP A 147 -19.83 14.44 13.72
N ALA A 148 -19.12 13.34 13.92
CA ALA A 148 -17.96 13.29 14.81
C ALA A 148 -16.78 14.12 14.27
N ILE A 149 -16.54 14.10 12.97
CA ILE A 149 -15.48 14.91 12.34
C ILE A 149 -15.77 16.40 12.53
N LEU A 150 -17.01 16.83 12.26
CA LEU A 150 -17.44 18.22 12.40
C LEU A 150 -17.52 18.65 13.87
N GLY A 151 -18.12 17.81 14.73
CA GLY A 151 -18.34 18.11 16.14
C GLY A 151 -17.06 18.18 16.98
N ASN A 152 -16.01 17.45 16.58
CA ASN A 152 -14.69 17.53 17.22
C ASN A 152 -13.73 18.49 16.50
N GLU A 153 -14.20 19.21 15.48
CA GLU A 153 -13.38 20.14 14.68
C GLU A 153 -12.06 19.50 14.17
N MET A 154 -12.13 18.24 13.74
CA MET A 154 -10.93 17.48 13.36
C MET A 154 -10.20 18.07 12.15
N PHE A 155 -10.96 18.70 11.25
CA PHE A 155 -10.47 19.32 10.02
C PHE A 155 -11.15 20.68 9.81
N THR A 156 -10.47 21.61 9.16
CA THR A 156 -10.95 23.01 9.05
C THR A 156 -10.77 23.65 7.68
N HIS A 157 -10.12 22.95 6.75
CA HIS A 157 -9.71 23.51 5.46
C HIS A 157 -10.54 22.99 4.29
N TYR A 158 -11.81 22.69 4.53
CA TYR A 158 -12.74 22.27 3.49
C TYR A 158 -12.78 23.27 2.32
N ASP A 159 -12.76 22.75 1.09
CA ASP A 159 -12.99 23.50 -0.15
C ASP A 159 -14.47 23.87 -0.35
#